data_AF-A0A1L2FN58-F1
#
_entry.id   AF-A0A1L2FN58-F1
#
_cell.length_a   1.000
_cell.length_b   1.000
_cell.length_c   1.000
_cell.angle_alpha   90.00
_cell.angle_beta   90.00
_cell.angle_gamma   90.00
#
_symmetry.space_group_name_H-M   'P 1'
#
loop_
_entity.id
_entity.type
_entity.pdbx_description
1 polymer ?
#
loop_
_entity_poly.entity_id
_entity_poly.type
_entity_poly.pdbx_seq_one_letter_code
_entity_poly.pdbx_strand_id
1 'polypeptide(L)'
;MLILILVFAITLSLLFLLYLLNFTVSVKKLEKSKINTFESGFLSVGKIHNSFSIHFFIMMLMFIVFDLEIVMFLGLLISDLNSSLSFMMLMSFIVIGFYMEWWLGKLIWIV
;
A
#
# COMPACT_ATOMS: atom_id res chain seq x y z
N MET A 1 1.47 -26.44 -11.18
CA MET A 1 2.76 -25.74 -10.99
C MET A 1 3.38 -25.23 -12.28
N LEU A 2 3.56 -26.05 -13.33
CA LEU A 2 4.18 -25.62 -14.60
C LEU A 2 3.51 -24.40 -15.25
N ILE A 3 2.17 -24.34 -15.25
CA ILE A 3 1.41 -23.20 -15.80
C ILE A 3 1.72 -21.90 -15.05
N LEU A 4 1.82 -21.95 -13.71
CA LEU A 4 2.16 -20.78 -12.90
C LEU A 4 3.57 -20.28 -13.20
N ILE A 5 4.54 -21.19 -13.34
CA ILE A 5 5.91 -20.85 -13.70
C ILE A 5 5.96 -20.20 -15.09
N LEU A 6 5.19 -20.72 -16.05
CA LEU A 6 5.14 -20.21 -17.41
C LEU A 6 4.51 -18.81 -17.46
N VAL A 7 3.42 -18.56 -16.73
CA VAL A 7 2.81 -17.23 -16.61
C VAL A 7 3.78 -16.23 -15.97
N PHE A 8 4.49 -16.63 -14.92
CA PHE A 8 5.48 -15.78 -14.25
C PHE A 8 6.67 -15.45 -15.17
N ALA A 9 7.16 -16.42 -15.93
CA ALA A 9 8.23 -16.21 -16.90
C ALA A 9 7.83 -15.25 -18.03
N ILE A 10 6.60 -15.40 -18.56
CA ILE A 10 6.08 -14.52 -19.61
C ILE A 10 5.91 -13.08 -19.09
N THR A 11 5.36 -12.89 -17.90
CA THR A 11 5.17 -11.55 -17.33
C THR A 11 6.50 -10.84 -17.06
N LEU A 12 7.49 -11.53 -16.49
CA LEU A 12 8.84 -10.99 -16.28
C LEU A 12 9.54 -10.64 -17.60
N SER A 13 9.47 -11.52 -18.59
CA SER A 13 10.09 -11.26 -19.90
C SER A 13 9.46 -10.07 -20.61
N LEU A 14 8.13 -9.90 -20.53
CA LEU A 14 7.42 -8.74 -21.06
C LEU A 14 7.83 -7.44 -20.35
N LEU A 15 7.90 -7.43 -19.02
CA LEU A 15 8.35 -6.27 -18.25
C LEU A 15 9.76 -5.83 -18.66
N PHE A 16 10.69 -6.78 -18.78
CA PHE A 16 12.06 -6.50 -19.17
C PHE A 16 12.15 -5.99 -20.61
N LEU A 17 11.40 -6.60 -21.53
CA LEU A 17 11.38 -6.20 -22.93
C LEU A 17 10.82 -4.79 -23.10
N LEU A 18 9.71 -4.45 -22.44
CA LEU A 18 9.13 -3.11 -22.48
C LEU A 18 10.05 -2.06 -21.85
N TYR A 19 10.70 -2.39 -20.74
CA TYR A 19 11.69 -1.51 -20.11
C TYR A 19 12.88 -1.23 -21.04
N LEU A 20 13.45 -2.27 -21.66
CA LEU A 20 14.55 -2.14 -22.60
C LEU A 20 14.15 -1.33 -23.83
N LEU A 21 12.98 -1.59 -24.42
CA LEU A 21 12.47 -0.82 -25.54
C LEU A 21 12.32 0.67 -25.20
N ASN A 22 11.76 0.99 -24.04
CA ASN A 22 11.65 2.38 -23.61
C ASN A 22 13.06 3.00 -23.42
N PHE A 23 13.97 2.26 -22.81
CA PHE A 23 15.33 2.73 -22.59
C PHE A 23 16.12 2.97 -23.90
N THR A 24 15.89 2.18 -24.95
CA THR A 24 16.57 2.34 -26.25
C THR A 24 15.92 3.39 -27.13
N VAL A 25 14.59 3.51 -27.14
CA VAL A 25 13.85 4.49 -27.96
C VAL A 25 13.87 5.89 -27.34
N SER A 26 14.01 6.01 -26.03
CA SER A 26 13.95 7.31 -25.34
C SER A 26 15.13 8.24 -25.69
N VAL A 27 14.80 9.50 -25.99
CA VAL A 27 15.78 10.57 -26.21
C VAL A 27 16.29 11.09 -24.87
N LYS A 28 17.56 10.79 -24.56
CA LYS A 28 18.21 11.18 -23.30
C LYS A 28 19.02 12.47 -23.49
N LYS A 29 18.44 13.62 -23.14
CA LYS A 29 19.15 14.89 -22.98
C LYS A 29 19.66 15.04 -21.55
N LEU A 30 20.97 15.22 -21.37
CA LEU A 30 21.64 15.35 -20.06
C LEU A 30 21.84 16.83 -19.68
N GLU A 31 20.76 17.59 -19.63
CA GLU A 31 20.82 18.99 -19.20
C GLU A 31 20.82 19.07 -17.66
N LYS A 32 21.67 19.91 -17.08
CA LYS A 32 21.80 20.06 -15.62
C LYS A 32 20.47 20.44 -14.94
N SER A 33 19.66 21.28 -15.58
CA SER A 33 18.30 21.63 -15.13
C SER A 33 17.34 20.44 -15.12
N LYS A 34 17.50 19.49 -16.04
CA LYS A 34 16.68 18.29 -16.15
C LYS A 34 17.10 17.19 -15.16
N ILE A 35 18.39 17.17 -14.79
CA ILE A 35 18.95 16.20 -13.83
C ILE A 35 18.71 16.66 -12.38
N ASN A 36 18.59 17.97 -12.15
CA ASN A 36 18.31 18.51 -10.82
C ASN A 36 16.86 18.23 -10.36
N THR A 37 16.67 18.17 -9.04
CA THR A 37 15.34 18.08 -8.42
C THR A 37 14.50 19.30 -8.76
N PHE A 38 13.22 19.06 -9.08
CA PHE A 38 12.31 20.12 -9.43
C PHE A 38 11.83 20.86 -8.17
N GLU A 39 12.26 22.11 -8.01
CA GLU A 39 11.72 23.07 -7.02
C GLU A 39 11.43 24.41 -7.70
N SER A 40 10.70 24.39 -8.83
CA SER A 40 10.30 25.61 -9.56
C SER A 40 11.45 26.57 -9.88
N GLY A 41 12.65 26.05 -10.15
CA GLY A 41 13.86 26.82 -10.48
C GLY A 41 14.68 27.30 -9.27
N PHE A 42 14.25 26.99 -8.04
CA PHE A 42 15.03 27.26 -6.83
C PHE A 42 16.06 26.14 -6.55
N LEU A 43 17.15 26.51 -5.88
CA LEU A 43 18.07 25.54 -5.30
C LEU A 43 17.34 24.79 -4.19
N SER A 44 17.50 23.47 -4.11
CA SER A 44 16.77 22.67 -3.12
C SER A 44 17.03 23.15 -1.70
N VAL A 45 16.08 23.86 -1.09
CA VAL A 45 16.22 24.39 0.27
C VAL A 45 15.56 23.40 1.22
N GLY A 46 16.31 22.38 1.64
CA GLY A 46 15.82 21.53 2.72
C GLY A 46 16.62 20.26 2.92
N LYS A 47 16.73 19.85 4.17
CA LYS A 47 16.98 18.44 4.49
C LYS A 47 15.68 17.70 4.22
N ILE A 48 15.75 16.57 3.50
CA ILE A 48 14.60 15.70 3.19
C ILE A 48 13.96 15.13 4.48
N HIS A 49 14.67 15.21 5.61
CA HIS A 49 14.21 14.81 6.94
C HIS A 49 13.32 15.87 7.61
N ASN A 50 12.27 16.34 6.93
CA ASN A 50 11.21 17.04 7.64
C ASN A 50 10.41 16.04 8.49
N SER A 51 9.99 16.48 9.68
CA SER A 51 9.08 15.70 10.51
C SER A 51 7.78 15.48 9.75
N PHE A 52 7.56 14.23 9.34
CA PHE A 52 6.33 13.81 8.69
C PHE A 52 5.19 13.78 9.70
N SER A 53 3.95 13.96 9.24
CA SER A 53 2.81 13.98 10.16
C SER A 53 2.57 12.58 10.74
N ILE A 54 2.40 12.52 12.07
CA ILE A 54 2.15 11.27 12.81
C ILE A 54 0.84 10.59 12.36
N HIS A 55 -0.06 11.34 11.75
CA HIS A 55 -1.32 10.83 11.21
C HIS A 55 -1.12 9.69 10.21
N PHE A 56 -0.17 9.81 9.28
CA PHE A 56 0.11 8.73 8.33
C PHE A 56 0.66 7.47 9.00
N PHE A 57 1.43 7.63 10.08
CA PHE A 57 1.90 6.50 10.87
C PHE A 57 0.75 5.77 11.57
N ILE A 58 -0.21 6.53 12.14
CA ILE A 58 -1.42 5.96 12.74
C ILE A 58 -2.25 5.21 11.68
N MET A 59 -2.43 5.79 10.49
CA MET A 59 -3.14 5.12 9.39
C MET A 59 -2.44 3.83 8.94
N MET A 60 -1.11 3.79 8.92
CA MET A 60 -0.34 2.58 8.60
C MET A 60 -0.54 1.49 9.65
N LEU A 61 -0.43 1.83 10.94
CA LEU A 61 -0.69 0.88 12.02
C LEU A 61 -2.11 0.33 11.96
N MET A 62 -3.07 1.20 11.68
CA MET A 62 -4.47 0.80 11.51
C MET A 62 -4.67 -0.20 10.38
N PHE A 63 -4.04 0.04 9.24
CA PHE A 63 -4.09 -0.86 8.10
C PHE A 63 -3.54 -2.25 8.44
N ILE A 64 -2.43 -2.33 9.19
CA ILE A 64 -1.82 -3.61 9.57
C ILE A 64 -2.76 -4.42 10.47
N VAL A 65 -3.39 -3.79 11.46
CA VAL A 65 -4.33 -4.47 12.36
C VAL A 65 -5.55 -4.98 11.58
N PHE A 66 -6.11 -4.13 10.72
CA PHE A 66 -7.28 -4.49 9.90
C PHE A 66 -6.98 -5.61 8.88
N ASP A 67 -5.77 -5.64 8.30
CA ASP A 67 -5.35 -6.72 7.39
C ASP A 67 -5.28 -8.08 8.12
N LEU A 68 -4.79 -8.10 9.37
CA LEU A 68 -4.80 -9.31 10.21
C LEU A 68 -6.23 -9.76 10.54
N GLU A 69 -7.15 -8.83 10.79
CA GLU A 69 -8.56 -9.15 11.03
C GLU A 69 -9.24 -9.78 9.80
N ILE A 70 -8.93 -9.28 8.59
CA ILE A 70 -9.42 -9.88 7.34
C ILE A 70 -8.87 -11.30 7.14
N VAL A 71 -7.59 -11.53 7.45
CA VAL A 71 -7.01 -12.89 7.37
C VAL A 71 -7.73 -13.84 8.33
N MET A 72 -8.02 -13.41 9.57
CA MET A 72 -8.80 -14.21 10.52
C MET A 72 -10.22 -14.47 10.02
N PHE A 73 -10.86 -13.46 9.42
CA PHE A 73 -12.19 -13.59 8.83
C PHE A 73 -12.23 -14.60 7.67
N LEU A 74 -11.24 -14.56 6.77
CA LEU A 74 -11.09 -15.54 5.68
C LEU A 74 -10.89 -16.96 6.22
N GLY A 75 -10.10 -17.11 7.29
CA GLY A 75 -9.92 -18.40 7.96
C GLY A 75 -11.23 -19.00 8.46
N LEU A 76 -12.09 -18.18 9.09
CA LEU A 76 -13.40 -18.61 9.58
C LEU A 76 -14.36 -19.02 8.45
N LEU A 77 -14.33 -18.32 7.32
CA LEU A 77 -15.17 -18.67 6.16
C LEU A 77 -14.87 -20.06 5.61
N ILE A 78 -13.63 -20.53 5.74
CA ILE A 78 -13.18 -21.83 5.24
C ILE A 78 -13.45 -22.95 6.27
N SER A 79 -13.46 -22.66 7.57
CA SER A 79 -13.51 -23.65 8.66
C SER A 79 -14.92 -24.12 9.08
N ASP A 80 -15.81 -24.37 8.12
CA ASP A 80 -17.23 -24.70 8.28
C ASP A 80 -18.15 -23.59 8.84
N LEU A 81 -19.25 -23.36 8.12
CA LEU A 81 -20.32 -22.39 8.39
C LEU A 81 -21.09 -22.65 9.72
N ASN A 82 -20.84 -23.78 10.37
CA ASN A 82 -21.55 -24.18 11.61
C ASN A 82 -21.14 -23.34 12.82
N SER A 83 -20.06 -22.56 12.72
CA SER A 83 -19.62 -21.64 13.76
C SER A 83 -20.20 -20.22 13.59
N SER A 84 -21.51 -20.11 13.33
CA SER A 84 -22.20 -18.81 13.22
C SER A 84 -21.94 -17.88 14.42
N LEU A 85 -21.72 -18.45 15.60
CA LEU A 85 -21.33 -17.72 16.82
C LEU A 85 -19.95 -17.07 16.69
N SER A 86 -18.94 -17.76 16.17
CA SER A 86 -17.57 -17.23 16.02
C SER A 86 -17.53 -16.14 14.94
N PHE A 87 -18.30 -16.32 13.85
CA PHE A 87 -18.49 -15.30 12.82
C PHE A 87 -19.11 -14.03 13.43
N MET A 88 -20.19 -14.16 14.20
CA MET A 88 -20.85 -13.01 14.83
C MET A 88 -19.93 -12.31 15.85
N MET A 89 -19.17 -13.07 16.64
CA MET A 89 -18.18 -12.51 17.57
C MET A 89 -17.09 -11.73 16.83
N LEU A 90 -16.50 -12.32 15.79
CA LEU A 90 -15.42 -11.68 15.03
C LEU A 90 -15.92 -10.45 14.26
N MET A 91 -17.11 -10.52 13.65
CA MET A 91 -17.72 -9.35 13.00
C MET A 91 -18.04 -8.24 14.00
N SER A 92 -18.54 -8.58 15.19
CA SER A 92 -18.77 -7.57 16.23
C SER A 92 -17.48 -6.92 16.69
N PHE A 93 -16.39 -7.69 16.81
CA PHE A 93 -15.07 -7.18 17.20
C PHE A 93 -14.55 -6.15 16.17
N ILE A 94 -14.60 -6.48 14.88
CA ILE A 94 -14.16 -5.58 13.79
C ILE A 94 -14.98 -4.29 13.79
N VAL A 95 -16.31 -4.40 13.87
CA VAL A 95 -17.20 -3.21 13.83
C VAL A 95 -16.99 -2.31 15.05
N ILE A 96 -16.85 -2.89 16.24
CA ILE A 96 -16.61 -2.13 17.48
C ILE A 96 -15.22 -1.46 17.44
N GLY A 97 -14.18 -2.19 16.99
CA GLY A 97 -12.83 -1.64 16.84
C GLY A 97 -12.82 -0.42 15.92
N PHE A 98 -13.43 -0.55 14.75
CA PHE A 98 -13.55 0.54 13.78
C PHE A 98 -14.33 1.73 14.34
N TYR A 99 -15.46 1.48 15.02
CA TYR A 99 -16.25 2.55 15.63
C TYR A 99 -15.47 3.31 16.71
N MET A 100 -14.71 2.60 17.56
CA MET A 100 -13.89 3.20 18.60
C MET A 100 -12.81 4.13 18.03
N GLU A 101 -12.19 3.75 16.92
CA GLU A 101 -11.13 4.55 16.29
C GLU A 101 -11.66 5.77 15.56
N TRP A 102 -12.85 5.65 14.96
CA TRP A 102 -13.55 6.81 14.42
C TRP A 102 -13.89 7.78 15.54
N TRP A 103 -14.45 7.29 16.65
CA TRP A 103 -14.80 8.17 17.78
C TRP A 103 -13.58 8.86 18.39
N LEU A 104 -12.42 8.19 18.40
CA LEU A 104 -11.14 8.77 18.83
C LEU A 104 -10.55 9.81 17.85
N GLY A 105 -11.19 10.06 16.71
CA GLY A 105 -10.76 11.08 15.76
C GLY A 105 -9.52 10.71 14.95
N LYS A 106 -9.01 9.47 15.08
CA LYS A 106 -7.78 9.03 14.40
C LYS A 106 -7.91 8.98 12.88
N LEU A 107 -9.13 8.83 12.38
CA LEU A 107 -9.48 8.77 10.96
C LEU A 107 -9.78 10.15 10.34
N ILE A 108 -9.91 11.19 11.17
CA ILE A 108 -10.28 12.52 10.69
C ILE A 108 -9.01 13.29 10.37
N TRP A 109 -8.89 13.65 9.10
CA TRP A 109 -7.88 14.59 8.66
C TRP A 109 -8.42 16.01 8.84
N ILE A 110 -7.94 16.70 9.87
CA ILE A 110 -8.04 18.16 9.92
C ILE A 110 -6.84 18.68 9.14
N VAL A 111 -7.13 19.25 7.97
CA VAL A 111 -6.17 20.01 7.16
C VAL A 111 -5.79 21.30 7.90
#